data_AF-A0A2L2TMB5-F1
#
_entry.id   AF-A0A2L2TMB5-F1
#
_cell.length_a   1.000
_cell.length_b   1.000
_cell.length_c   1.000
_cell.angle_alpha   90.00
_cell.angle_beta   90.00
_cell.angle_gamma   90.00
#
_symmetry.space_group_name_H-M   'P 1'
#
loop_
_entity.id
_entity.type
_entity.pdbx_description
1 polymer ?
#
loop_
_entity_poly.entity_id
_entity_poly.type
_entity_poly.pdbx_seq_one_letter_code
_entity_poly.pdbx_strand_id
1 'polypeptide(L)'
;MADIWDSPPTANPIHCDWPQQSTQSVRFRSKAQRLRPTRYTNTCIAEKTFWPEASSIDDEITVGRLKGGFKRIIEITRQSPYGEKTDYILRMPQFDAAQVDHDVAALQFVRRNTKIPVPRVVMFDETEYNALGVPYGIQNRIHGVDLISTYPNLYHQDRCRFA
;
A
#
# COMPACT_ATOMS: atom_id res chain seq x y z
N MET A 1 22.32 -55.14 -47.81
CA MET A 1 21.96 -54.07 -48.75
C MET A 1 22.30 -52.75 -48.07
N ALA A 2 23.17 -51.97 -48.70
CA ALA A 2 23.60 -50.61 -48.33
C ALA A 2 22.40 -49.62 -48.44
N ASP A 3 22.38 -48.38 -47.92
CA ASP A 3 23.30 -47.24 -47.90
C ASP A 3 22.98 -46.36 -46.65
N ILE A 4 23.88 -45.72 -45.88
CA ILE A 4 24.75 -44.52 -46.06
C ILE A 4 24.00 -43.22 -46.45
N TRP A 5 24.35 -42.13 -45.73
CA TRP A 5 24.03 -40.69 -45.88
C TRP A 5 22.72 -40.27 -45.16
N ASP A 6 22.66 -39.39 -44.15
CA ASP A 6 23.41 -38.15 -43.89
C ASP A 6 23.48 -37.82 -42.38
N SER A 7 24.61 -37.25 -41.93
CA SER A 7 24.70 -36.38 -40.75
C SER A 7 24.74 -34.92 -41.24
N PRO A 8 24.18 -33.92 -40.52
CA PRO A 8 25.02 -33.04 -39.67
C PRO A 8 24.19 -32.26 -38.59
N PRO A 9 24.68 -31.19 -37.92
CA PRO A 9 26.05 -30.81 -37.53
C PRO A 9 26.22 -30.54 -36.01
N THR A 10 27.47 -30.54 -35.60
CA THR A 10 28.05 -29.99 -34.36
C THR A 10 27.57 -28.57 -34.02
N ALA A 11 27.05 -28.39 -32.79
CA ALA A 11 26.80 -27.09 -32.20
C ALA A 11 28.11 -26.50 -31.64
N ASN A 12 28.63 -25.46 -32.30
CA ASN A 12 29.67 -24.60 -31.76
C ASN A 12 29.06 -23.51 -30.85
N PRO A 13 29.78 -23.05 -29.81
CA PRO A 13 29.26 -22.14 -28.81
C PRO A 13 29.17 -20.71 -29.37
N ILE A 14 28.04 -20.05 -29.15
CA ILE A 14 27.84 -18.66 -29.51
C ILE A 14 28.70 -17.78 -28.59
N HIS A 15 29.72 -17.20 -29.21
CA HIS A 15 30.50 -16.06 -28.77
C HIS A 15 29.56 -14.85 -28.65
N CYS A 16 29.24 -14.40 -27.44
CA CYS A 16 28.62 -13.10 -27.24
C CYS A 16 29.73 -12.06 -26.99
N ASP A 17 30.15 -11.41 -28.06
CA ASP A 17 30.91 -10.17 -28.02
C ASP A 17 30.12 -9.10 -27.24
N TRP A 18 30.71 -8.64 -26.14
CA TRP A 18 30.33 -7.39 -25.52
C TRP A 18 30.90 -6.22 -26.34
N PRO A 19 30.09 -5.27 -26.83
CA PRO A 19 30.61 -3.96 -27.13
C PRO A 19 30.75 -3.17 -25.82
N GLN A 20 32.01 -2.89 -25.45
CA GLN A 20 32.35 -1.85 -24.50
C GLN A 20 32.04 -0.45 -25.08
N GLN A 21 31.28 0.31 -24.28
CA GLN A 21 31.29 1.78 -24.13
C GLN A 21 30.74 2.66 -25.26
N SER A 22 29.65 3.39 -24.95
CA SER A 22 29.76 4.85 -24.80
C SER A 22 28.57 5.43 -24.01
N THR A 23 28.93 6.33 -23.10
CA THR A 23 28.10 7.17 -22.24
C THR A 23 27.15 8.06 -23.04
N GLN A 24 25.86 8.16 -22.67
CA GLN A 24 25.14 9.44 -22.57
C GLN A 24 24.13 9.43 -21.42
N SER A 25 24.23 10.46 -20.59
CA SER A 25 23.43 10.74 -19.41
C SER A 25 22.05 11.30 -19.77
N VAL A 26 21.01 10.94 -18.99
CA VAL A 26 20.02 11.93 -18.57
C VAL A 26 19.94 11.92 -17.05
N ARG A 27 20.63 12.88 -16.44
CA ARG A 27 20.39 13.29 -15.07
C ARG A 27 19.05 14.02 -15.03
N PHE A 28 18.13 13.57 -14.20
CA PHE A 28 17.46 14.51 -13.31
C PHE A 28 17.86 14.18 -11.87
N ARG A 29 18.78 15.00 -11.35
CA ARG A 29 18.99 15.19 -9.92
C ARG A 29 19.05 16.68 -9.66
N SER A 30 18.30 17.11 -8.67
CA SER A 30 18.75 18.10 -7.70
C SER A 30 18.09 17.72 -6.36
N LYS A 31 18.74 16.81 -5.60
CA LYS A 31 19.54 17.06 -4.37
C LYS A 31 18.66 17.61 -3.23
N ALA A 32 18.58 17.02 -2.03
CA ALA A 32 19.55 16.33 -1.17
C ALA A 32 18.84 15.21 -0.36
N GLN A 33 19.43 14.22 0.30
CA GLN A 33 20.78 13.91 0.71
C GLN A 33 20.83 12.39 0.99
N ARG A 34 22.02 11.78 0.89
CA ARG A 34 22.23 10.34 1.13
C ARG A 34 21.88 9.94 2.56
N LEU A 35 20.90 9.06 2.75
CA LEU A 35 20.93 8.02 3.79
C LEU A 35 20.25 6.75 3.23
N ARG A 36 21.05 5.67 3.18
CA ARG A 36 20.77 4.21 3.06
C ARG A 36 19.40 3.76 2.52
N PRO A 37 19.33 2.89 1.48
CA PRO A 37 18.07 2.33 1.05
C PRO A 37 17.69 1.17 1.98
N THR A 38 16.94 1.47 3.03
CA THR A 38 15.88 0.55 3.49
C THR A 38 14.58 1.06 2.87
N ARG A 39 14.45 0.93 1.55
CA ARG A 39 13.19 1.18 0.84
C ARG A 39 12.46 -0.16 0.74
N TYR A 40 11.57 -0.32 1.70
CA TYR A 40 10.77 -1.50 1.99
C TYR A 40 9.92 -1.91 0.78
N THR A 41 9.79 -3.22 0.58
CA THR A 41 8.94 -3.96 -0.36
C THR A 41 7.46 -3.51 -0.42
N ASN A 42 7.01 -2.67 0.50
CA ASN A 42 5.60 -2.31 0.69
C ASN A 42 5.07 -1.28 -0.33
N THR A 43 5.93 -0.46 -0.96
CA THR A 43 5.46 0.55 -1.93
C THR A 43 5.03 -0.08 -3.26
N CYS A 44 5.73 -1.12 -3.71
CA CYS A 44 5.45 -1.78 -4.99
C CYS A 44 4.16 -2.61 -4.96
N ILE A 45 3.83 -3.19 -3.80
CA ILE A 45 2.57 -3.91 -3.56
C ILE A 45 1.40 -2.92 -3.61
N ALA A 46 1.60 -1.72 -3.08
CA ALA A 46 0.55 -0.72 -3.01
C ALA A 46 0.09 -0.24 -4.39
N GLU A 47 1.02 0.01 -5.30
CA GLU A 47 0.71 0.46 -6.67
C GLU A 47 -0.02 -0.61 -7.49
N LYS A 48 0.37 -1.89 -7.41
CA LYS A 48 -0.18 -2.93 -8.29
C LYS A 48 -1.42 -3.64 -7.74
N THR A 49 -1.56 -3.73 -6.42
CA THR A 49 -2.65 -4.48 -5.78
C THR A 49 -3.76 -3.55 -5.27
N PHE A 50 -3.43 -2.34 -4.80
CA PHE A 50 -4.44 -1.45 -4.21
C PHE A 50 -5.07 -0.49 -5.23
N TRP A 51 -4.34 -0.10 -6.27
CA TRP A 51 -4.85 0.81 -7.31
C TRP A 51 -4.49 0.32 -8.72
N PRO A 52 -5.20 -0.70 -9.24
CA PRO A 52 -4.96 -1.16 -10.62
C PRO A 52 -5.22 -0.07 -11.67
N GLU A 53 -6.01 0.96 -11.33
CA GLU A 53 -6.30 2.12 -12.19
C GLU A 53 -5.45 3.36 -11.88
N ALA A 54 -4.50 3.29 -10.93
CA ALA A 54 -3.54 4.38 -10.77
C ALA A 54 -2.63 4.39 -12.00
N SER A 55 -2.93 5.29 -12.94
CA SER A 55 -2.07 5.61 -14.08
C SER A 55 -0.69 5.99 -13.55
N SER A 56 0.23 5.04 -13.68
CA SER A 56 1.37 4.79 -12.82
C SER A 56 2.58 5.73 -13.03
N ILE A 57 2.36 7.02 -13.33
CA ILE A 57 3.47 7.94 -13.62
C ILE A 57 3.52 9.18 -12.71
N ASP A 58 2.38 9.73 -12.28
CA ASP A 58 2.38 11.00 -11.52
C ASP A 58 1.70 10.94 -10.14
N ASP A 59 1.19 9.77 -9.74
CA ASP A 59 0.60 9.60 -8.41
C ASP A 59 1.69 9.51 -7.32
N GLU A 60 1.64 10.39 -6.32
CA GLU A 60 2.52 10.30 -5.16
C GLU A 60 1.84 9.50 -4.04
N ILE A 61 2.46 8.38 -3.66
CA ILE A 61 1.99 7.55 -2.54
C ILE A 61 2.93 7.73 -1.35
N THR A 62 2.40 8.26 -0.26
CA THR A 62 3.12 8.39 1.01
C THR A 62 2.58 7.38 2.03
N VAL A 63 3.50 6.71 2.73
CA VAL A 63 3.16 5.72 3.77
C VAL A 63 3.62 6.23 5.13
N GLY A 64 2.67 6.42 6.03
CA GLY A 64 2.90 6.82 7.42
C GLY A 64 2.54 5.71 8.40
N ARG A 65 3.16 5.70 9.59
CA ARG A 65 2.73 4.83 10.69
C ARG A 65 2.00 5.67 11.74
N LEU A 66 0.77 5.31 12.04
CA LEU A 66 0.03 5.95 13.13
C LEU A 66 0.51 5.41 14.47
N LYS A 67 0.70 6.31 15.45
CA LYS A 67 1.07 5.96 16.82
C LYS A 67 -0.20 5.64 17.61
N GLY A 68 -0.24 4.47 18.24
CA GLY A 68 -1.30 4.07 19.18
C GLY A 68 -1.82 2.64 18.98
N GLY A 69 -2.13 1.95 20.09
CA GLY A 69 -2.84 0.67 20.14
C GLY A 69 -2.00 -0.60 19.92
N PHE A 70 -2.66 -1.76 20.09
CA PHE A 70 -2.09 -3.10 19.89
C PHE A 70 -2.15 -3.59 18.43
N LYS A 71 -2.79 -2.85 17.52
CA LYS A 71 -2.87 -3.19 16.09
C LYS A 71 -1.82 -2.42 15.29
N ARG A 72 -1.28 -3.02 14.22
CA ARG A 72 -0.38 -2.31 13.31
C ARG A 72 -1.23 -1.49 12.34
N ILE A 73 -1.29 -0.18 12.59
CA ILE A 73 -2.06 0.77 11.78
C ILE A 73 -1.11 1.60 10.93
N ILE A 74 -1.28 1.50 9.62
CA ILE A 74 -0.52 2.23 8.61
C ILE A 74 -1.46 3.21 7.92
N GLU A 75 -1.03 4.45 7.81
CA GLU A 75 -1.66 5.45 6.97
C GLU A 75 -1.05 5.39 5.57
N ILE A 76 -1.91 5.46 4.55
CA ILE A 76 -1.51 5.55 3.16
C ILE A 76 -2.20 6.76 2.57
N THR A 77 -1.42 7.73 2.12
CA THR A 77 -1.91 8.92 1.43
C THR A 77 -1.60 8.78 -0.04
N ARG A 78 -2.62 8.90 -0.89
CA ARG A 78 -2.48 9.02 -2.34
C ARG A 78 -2.76 10.46 -2.73
N GLN A 79 -1.82 11.07 -3.45
CA GLN A 79 -1.99 12.38 -4.04
C GLN A 79 -1.98 12.22 -5.56
N SER A 80 -3.13 12.53 -6.16
CA SER A 80 -3.32 12.56 -7.60
C SER A 80 -2.68 13.80 -8.22
N PRO A 81 -2.16 13.74 -9.46
CA PRO A 81 -1.66 14.90 -10.18
C PRO A 81 -2.72 15.98 -10.38
N TYR A 82 -4.00 15.61 -10.36
CA TYR A 82 -5.13 16.55 -10.45
C TYR A 82 -5.42 17.29 -9.13
N GLY A 83 -4.61 17.06 -8.08
CA GLY A 83 -4.74 17.69 -6.77
C GLY A 83 -5.67 16.96 -5.80
N GLU A 84 -6.28 15.85 -6.22
CA GLU A 84 -7.11 15.03 -5.32
C GLU A 84 -6.23 14.28 -4.32
N LYS A 85 -6.44 14.55 -3.03
CA LYS A 85 -5.79 13.83 -1.95
C LYS A 85 -6.77 12.85 -1.31
N THR A 86 -6.40 11.58 -1.26
CA THR A 86 -7.19 10.55 -0.59
C THR A 86 -6.35 9.82 0.44
N ASP A 87 -6.83 9.80 1.68
CA ASP A 87 -6.18 9.13 2.80
C ASP A 87 -6.88 7.82 3.13
N TYR A 88 -6.07 6.78 3.31
CA TYR A 88 -6.49 5.43 3.64
C TYR A 88 -5.78 4.95 4.91
N ILE A 89 -6.44 4.03 5.60
CA ILE A 89 -5.89 3.34 6.76
C ILE A 89 -5.83 1.84 6.45
N LEU A 90 -4.62 1.30 6.50
CA LEU A 90 -4.33 -0.12 6.46
C LEU A 90 -4.23 -0.65 7.89
N ARG A 91 -5.07 -1.63 8.21
CA ARG A 91 -5.09 -2.33 9.50
C ARG A 91 -4.57 -3.74 9.30
N MET A 92 -3.52 -4.09 10.04
CA MET A 92 -3.03 -5.46 10.13
C MET A 92 -3.16 -5.95 11.58
N PRO A 93 -3.78 -7.11 11.82
CA PRO A 93 -3.75 -7.77 13.11
C PRO A 93 -2.33 -8.18 13.48
N GLN A 94 -2.02 -8.17 14.78
CA GLN A 94 -0.74 -8.66 15.30
C GLN A 94 -0.81 -10.11 15.80
N PHE A 95 -2.02 -10.65 15.96
CA PHE A 95 -2.24 -11.99 16.51
C PHE A 95 -3.09 -12.80 15.53
N ASP A 96 -2.77 -14.08 15.40
CA ASP A 96 -3.48 -15.03 14.54
C ASP A 96 -4.98 -15.16 14.85
N ALA A 97 -5.36 -14.92 16.10
CA ALA A 97 -6.76 -14.98 16.52
C ALA A 97 -7.60 -13.77 16.09
N ALA A 98 -6.99 -12.74 15.48
CA ALA A 98 -7.72 -11.54 15.09
C ALA A 98 -8.35 -11.70 13.70
N GLN A 99 -9.67 -11.78 13.72
CA GLN A 99 -10.54 -12.00 12.56
C GLN A 99 -10.83 -10.68 11.82
N VAL A 100 -10.16 -10.48 10.68
CA VAL A 100 -10.31 -9.27 9.84
C VAL A 100 -11.68 -9.22 9.19
N ASP A 101 -12.21 -10.37 8.77
CA ASP A 101 -13.56 -10.56 8.24
C ASP A 101 -14.64 -10.08 9.22
N HIS A 102 -14.51 -10.40 10.50
CA HIS A 102 -15.44 -9.95 11.54
C HIS A 102 -15.43 -8.43 11.70
N ASP A 103 -14.24 -7.80 11.73
CA ASP A 103 -14.09 -6.34 11.77
C ASP A 103 -14.75 -5.69 10.53
N VAL A 104 -14.55 -6.27 9.35
CA VAL A 104 -15.14 -5.79 8.09
C VAL A 104 -16.65 -5.96 8.07
N ALA A 105 -17.17 -7.11 8.49
CA ALA A 105 -18.60 -7.41 8.54
C ALA A 105 -19.32 -6.43 9.48
N ALA A 106 -18.73 -6.16 10.66
CA ALA A 106 -19.26 -5.19 11.61
C ALA A 106 -19.33 -3.78 10.99
N LEU A 107 -18.27 -3.31 10.34
CA LEU A 107 -18.25 -1.99 9.68
C LEU A 107 -19.29 -1.90 8.55
N GLN A 108 -19.41 -2.93 7.73
CA GLN A 108 -20.40 -2.98 6.65
C GLN A 108 -21.83 -3.00 7.20
N PHE A 109 -22.07 -3.77 8.27
CA PHE A 109 -23.36 -3.84 8.93
C PHE A 109 -23.77 -2.48 9.50
N VAL A 110 -22.90 -1.82 10.27
CA VAL A 110 -23.18 -0.50 10.85
C VAL A 110 -23.45 0.52 9.76
N ARG A 111 -22.65 0.51 8.69
CA ARG A 111 -22.84 1.42 7.54
C ARG A 111 -24.19 1.25 6.86
N ARG A 112 -24.66 0.01 6.68
CA ARG A 112 -25.90 -0.29 5.97
C ARG A 112 -27.15 -0.05 6.82
N ASN A 113 -27.06 -0.28 8.13
CA ASN A 113 -28.21 -0.30 9.02
C ASN A 113 -28.34 0.96 9.90
N THR A 114 -27.35 1.85 9.90
CA THR A 114 -27.34 3.03 10.76
C THR A 114 -26.90 4.29 10.02
N LYS A 115 -27.12 5.44 10.64
CA LYS A 115 -26.59 6.75 10.18
C LYS A 115 -25.24 7.10 10.80
N ILE A 116 -24.63 6.17 11.54
CA ILE A 116 -23.35 6.41 12.23
C ILE A 116 -22.25 6.51 11.18
N PRO A 117 -21.44 7.58 11.18
CA PRO A 117 -20.32 7.70 10.26
C PRO A 117 -19.26 6.66 10.62
N VAL A 118 -19.09 5.67 9.76
CA VAL A 118 -18.07 4.61 9.90
C VAL A 118 -17.16 4.53 8.68
N PRO A 119 -15.92 4.07 8.85
CA PRO A 119 -15.01 3.90 7.73
C PRO A 119 -15.60 2.97 6.69
N ARG A 120 -15.54 3.38 5.42
CA ARG A 120 -15.79 2.53 4.27
C ARG A 120 -14.62 1.57 4.13
N VAL A 121 -14.90 0.28 4.22
CA VAL A 121 -13.96 -0.76 3.80
C VAL A 121 -13.82 -0.70 2.28
N VAL A 122 -12.58 -0.49 1.82
CA VAL A 122 -12.22 -0.43 0.40
C VAL A 122 -11.87 -1.83 -0.09
N MET A 123 -11.10 -2.55 0.72
CA MET A 123 -10.60 -3.89 0.42
C MET A 123 -10.21 -4.59 1.72
N PHE A 124 -10.24 -5.90 1.72
CA PHE A 124 -9.63 -6.73 2.75
C PHE A 124 -9.19 -8.05 2.11
N ASP A 125 -8.18 -8.68 2.69
CA ASP A 125 -7.72 -10.01 2.30
C ASP A 125 -7.22 -10.73 3.56
N GLU A 126 -7.78 -11.90 3.82
CA GLU A 126 -7.44 -12.75 4.96
C GLU A 126 -6.60 -13.97 4.58
N THR A 127 -6.40 -14.20 3.28
CA THR A 127 -5.71 -15.38 2.78
C THR A 127 -4.23 -15.34 3.11
N GLU A 128 -3.60 -16.49 3.33
CA GLU A 128 -2.15 -16.57 3.55
C GLU A 128 -1.35 -16.18 2.30
N TYR A 129 -1.97 -16.22 1.13
CA TYR A 129 -1.38 -15.88 -0.18
C TYR A 129 -1.63 -14.43 -0.60
N ASN A 130 -1.84 -13.54 0.37
CA ASN A 130 -2.06 -12.13 0.07
C ASN A 130 -0.74 -11.38 -0.16
N ALA A 131 -0.83 -10.20 -0.78
CA ALA A 131 0.34 -9.43 -1.17
C ALA A 131 1.24 -8.98 0.01
N LEU A 132 0.70 -8.94 1.23
CA LEU A 132 1.43 -8.56 2.46
C LEU A 132 1.88 -9.78 3.28
N GLY A 133 1.47 -11.01 2.91
CA GLY A 133 1.72 -12.24 3.66
C GLY A 133 1.07 -12.30 5.04
N VAL A 134 0.17 -11.35 5.35
CA VAL A 134 -0.55 -11.26 6.63
C VAL A 134 -1.96 -10.73 6.38
N PRO A 135 -3.00 -11.18 7.10
CA PRO A 135 -4.35 -10.66 6.93
C PRO A 135 -4.39 -9.14 7.04
N TYR A 136 -5.20 -8.47 6.22
CA TYR A 136 -5.30 -7.01 6.28
C TYR A 136 -6.66 -6.48 5.84
N GLY A 137 -7.00 -5.30 6.36
CA GLY A 137 -8.17 -4.51 5.93
C GLY A 137 -7.76 -3.08 5.61
N ILE A 138 -8.25 -2.56 4.48
CA ILE A 138 -8.07 -1.18 4.04
C ILE A 138 -9.40 -0.46 4.13
N GLN A 139 -9.35 0.73 4.72
CA GLN A 139 -10.51 1.59 4.88
C GLN A 139 -10.16 3.03 4.53
N ASN A 140 -11.16 3.85 4.19
CA ASN A 140 -10.94 5.29 4.09
C ASN A 140 -10.61 5.90 5.47
N ARG A 141 -9.82 6.97 5.48
CA ARG A 141 -9.59 7.75 6.68
C ARG A 141 -10.83 8.60 6.98
N ILE A 142 -11.32 8.53 8.22
CA ILE A 142 -12.26 9.52 8.74
C ILE A 142 -11.42 10.65 9.34
N HIS A 143 -11.59 11.85 8.83
CA HIS A 143 -10.97 13.04 9.39
C HIS A 143 -11.72 13.45 10.65
N GLY A 144 -10.96 13.65 11.72
CA GLY A 144 -11.48 14.06 13.01
C GLY A 144 -10.32 14.44 13.92
N VAL A 145 -10.66 15.00 15.07
CA VAL A 145 -9.71 15.34 16.12
C VAL A 145 -9.98 14.43 17.30
N ASP A 146 -8.90 13.97 17.95
CA ASP A 146 -9.03 13.18 19.15
C ASP A 146 -9.68 14.01 20.27
N LEU A 147 -10.71 13.42 20.89
CA LEU A 147 -11.46 14.06 21.96
C LEU A 147 -10.56 14.32 23.16
N ILE A 148 -9.64 13.41 23.52
CA ILE A 148 -8.78 13.59 24.70
C ILE A 148 -7.92 14.85 24.54
N SER A 149 -7.32 15.03 23.36
CA SER A 149 -6.52 16.24 23.06
C SER A 149 -7.35 17.53 22.97
N THR A 150 -8.60 17.44 22.54
CA THR A 150 -9.45 18.62 22.28
C THR A 150 -10.29 19.04 23.48
N TYR A 151 -10.67 18.09 24.34
CA TYR A 151 -11.61 18.30 25.44
C TYR A 151 -11.23 19.44 26.40
N PRO A 152 -9.95 19.63 26.79
CA PRO A 152 -9.55 20.76 27.64
C PRO A 152 -9.83 22.13 27.00
N ASN A 153 -9.84 22.21 25.67
CA ASN A 153 -10.03 23.45 24.91
C ASN A 153 -11.50 23.72 24.55
N LEU A 154 -12.41 22.77 24.81
CA LEU A 154 -13.84 22.96 24.55
C LEU A 154 -14.49 23.87 25.58
N TYR A 155 -15.41 24.73 25.13
CA TYR A 155 -16.27 25.52 26.01
C TYR A 155 -17.23 24.62 26.79
N HIS A 156 -17.71 25.11 27.94
CA HIS A 156 -18.58 24.34 28.83
C HIS A 156 -19.82 23.79 28.11
N GLN A 157 -20.46 24.59 27.26
CA GLN A 157 -21.64 24.17 26.48
C GLN A 157 -21.34 23.00 25.54
N ASP A 158 -20.16 22.98 24.91
CA ASP A 158 -19.77 21.89 24.01
C ASP A 158 -19.46 20.62 24.79
N ARG A 159 -18.84 20.72 25.98
CA ARG A 159 -18.60 19.57 26.85
C ARG A 159 -19.90 18.89 27.27
N CYS A 160 -20.93 19.66 27.60
CA CYS A 160 -22.25 19.14 27.96
C CYS A 160 -22.96 18.40 26.81
N ARG A 161 -22.54 18.56 25.55
CA ARG A 161 -23.11 17.81 24.41
C ARG A 161 -22.56 16.39 24.29
N PHE A 162 -21.46 16.08 24.97
CA PHE A 162 -20.82 14.76 24.95
C PHE A 162 -21.08 13.93 26.22
N ALA A 163 -21.72 14.51 27.24
CA ALA A 163 -22.04 13.87 28.53
C ALA A 163 -23.47 13.29 28.51
#